data_AF-A0A2U1LC99-F1
#
_entry.id   AF-A0A2U1LC99-F1
#
_cell.length_a   1.000
_cell.length_b   1.000
_cell.length_c   1.000
_cell.angle_alpha   90.00
_cell.angle_beta   90.00
_cell.angle_gamma   90.00
#
_symmetry.space_group_name_H-M   'P 1'
#
loop_
_entity.id
_entity.type
_entity.pdbx_description
1 polymer ?
#
loop_
_entity_poly.entity_id
_entity_poly.type
_entity_poly.pdbx_seq_one_letter_code
_entity_poly.pdbx_strand_id
1 'polypeptide(L)' 'MDWGGNTNFQSVFDRMLEVSIENKLSEDDMVKRVFVFSDMEFDQASSRPWETDYEAIQRKFRSHGYAMCQK' A
#
# COMPACT_ATOMS: atom_id res chain seq x y z
N MET A 1 6.93 -20.96 -19.77
CA MET A 1 6.78 -20.75 -18.31
C MET A 1 6.25 -19.33 -18.20
N ASP A 2 4.93 -19.19 -18.00
CA ASP A 2 4.30 -17.87 -17.90
C ASP A 2 4.60 -17.32 -16.51
N TRP A 3 5.67 -16.54 -16.41
CA TRP A 3 5.97 -15.79 -15.21
C TRP A 3 4.88 -14.71 -15.08
N GLY A 4 3.93 -14.96 -14.17
CA GLY A 4 2.58 -14.39 -14.10
C GLY A 4 2.45 -12.89 -13.82
N GLY A 5 3.35 -12.07 -14.33
CA GLY A 5 3.31 -10.61 -14.25
C GLY A 5 4.00 -10.02 -13.03
N ASN A 6 3.91 -8.69 -12.91
CA ASN A 6 4.53 -7.91 -11.84
C ASN A 6 3.56 -7.73 -10.64
N THR A 7 4.09 -7.48 -9.45
CA THR A 7 3.32 -7.25 -8.22
C THR A 7 2.72 -5.84 -8.21
N ASN A 8 1.40 -5.73 -8.13
CA ASN A 8 0.71 -4.45 -8.01
C ASN A 8 0.54 -4.03 -6.54
N PHE A 9 1.48 -3.23 -6.03
CA PHE A 9 1.44 -2.75 -4.65
C PHE A 9 0.23 -1.86 -4.34
N GLN A 10 -0.15 -0.98 -5.27
CA GLN A 10 -1.33 -0.11 -5.08
C GLN A 10 -2.58 -0.93 -4.77
N SER A 11 -2.82 -2.03 -5.50
CA SER A 11 -3.98 -2.91 -5.26
C SER A 11 -3.94 -3.60 -3.90
N VAL A 12 -2.76 -4.00 -3.41
CA VAL A 12 -2.62 -4.60 -2.08
C VAL A 12 -3.00 -3.61 -0.99
N PHE A 13 -2.46 -2.39 -1.05
CA PHE A 13 -2.77 -1.35 -0.06
C PHE A 13 -4.22 -0.85 -0.15
N ASP A 14 -4.79 -0.78 -1.36
CA ASP A 14 -6.20 -0.45 -1.55
C ASP A 14 -7.11 -1.51 -0.90
N ARG A 15 -6.79 -2.79 -1.08
CA ARG A 15 -7.54 -3.87 -0.42
C ARG A 15 -7.39 -3.84 1.10
N MET A 16 -6.20 -3.56 1.63
CA MET A 16 -5.99 -3.38 3.07
C MET A 16 -6.84 -2.23 3.62
N LEU A 17 -6.87 -1.10 2.92
CA LEU A 17 -7.66 0.07 3.31
C LEU A 17 -9.16 -0.23 3.29
N GLU A 18 -9.66 -0.88 2.23
CA GLU A 18 -11.05 -1.31 2.09
C GLU A 18 -11.49 -2.17 3.28
N VAL A 19 -10.74 -3.25 3.57
CA VAL A 19 -11.02 -4.14 4.71
C VAL A 19 -11.04 -3.37 6.03
N SER A 20 -10.14 -2.40 6.19
CA SER A 20 -10.02 -1.62 7.42
C SER A 20 -11.23 -0.70 7.63
N ILE A 21 -11.72 -0.09 6.56
CA ILE A 21 -12.93 0.75 6.56
C ILE A 21 -14.17 -0.12 6.82
N GLU A 22 -14.31 -1.25 6.13
CA GLU A 22 -15.45 -2.18 6.29
C GLU A 22 -15.59 -2.66 7.74
N ASN A 23 -14.45 -2.97 8.39
CA ASN A 23 -14.42 -3.45 9.77
C ASN A 23 -14.31 -2.32 10.81
N LYS A 24 -14.31 -1.05 10.39
CA LYS A 24 -14.19 0.13 11.26
C LYS A 24 -13.01 0.02 12.22
N LEU A 25 -11.86 -0.44 11.72
CA LEU A 25 -10.65 -0.58 12.53
C LEU A 25 -10.26 0.79 13.10
N SER A 26 -9.86 0.80 14.36
CA SER A 26 -9.23 1.96 14.97
C SER A 26 -7.79 2.11 14.44
N GLU A 27 -7.19 3.28 14.64
CA GLU A 27 -5.79 3.51 14.25
C GLU A 27 -4.83 2.53 14.96
N ASP A 28 -5.14 2.16 16.20
CA ASP A 28 -4.32 1.24 16.99
C ASP A 28 -4.34 -0.20 16.44
N ASP A 29 -5.45 -0.58 15.80
CA ASP A 29 -5.67 -1.89 15.18
C ASP A 29 -5.13 -1.97 13.74
N MET A 30 -4.71 -0.84 13.17
CA MET A 30 -4.24 -0.78 11.79
C MET A 30 -2.88 -1.46 11.61
N VAL A 31 -2.65 -2.04 10.44
CA VAL A 31 -1.34 -2.61 10.08
C VAL A 31 -0.26 -1.53 10.12
N LYS A 32 0.71 -1.69 11.02
CA LYS A 32 1.80 -0.71 11.24
C LYS A 32 3.01 -0.94 10.33
N ARG A 33 3.18 -2.16 9.81
CA ARG A 33 4.32 -2.51 8.97
C ARG A 33 3.99 -3.68 8.05
N VAL A 34 4.39 -3.55 6.78
CA VAL A 34 4.31 -4.62 5.78
C VAL A 34 5.73 -4.95 5.35
N PHE A 35 6.11 -6.22 5.41
CA PHE A 35 7.36 -6.72 4.86
C PHE A 35 7.07 -7.46 3.57
N VAL A 36 7.79 -7.12 2.51
CA VAL A 36 7.64 -7.74 1.19
C VAL A 36 8.95 -8.40 0.83
N PHE A 37 8.91 -9.71 0.63
CA PHE A 37 10.03 -10.48 0.10
C PHE A 37 9.70 -10.81 -1.35
N SER A 38 10.43 -10.17 -2.28
CA SER A 38 10.26 -10.35 -3.72
C SER A 38 11.55 -10.94 -4.30
N ASP A 39 11.41 -12.00 -5.08
CA ASP A 39 12.48 -12.53 -5.94
C ASP A 39 12.64 -11.69 -7.23
N MET A 40 11.74 -10.71 -7.43
CA MET A 40 11.73 -9.83 -8.60
C MET A 40 12.42 -8.51 -8.30
N GLU A 41 13.27 -8.06 -9.24
CA GLU A 41 13.64 -6.65 -9.35
C GLU A 41 12.40 -5.84 -9.78
N PHE A 42 12.27 -4.61 -9.28
CA PHE A 42 11.14 -3.76 -9.62
C PHE A 42 11.31 -3.18 -11.04
N ASP A 43 10.43 -3.56 -11.99
CA ASP A 43 10.46 -2.98 -13.34
C ASP A 43 10.14 -1.47 -13.34
N GLN A 44 9.24 -1.03 -12.43
CA GLN A 44 8.82 0.36 -12.29
C GLN A 44 8.31 0.62 -10.86
N ALA A 45 8.81 1.68 -10.21
CA ALA A 45 8.47 2.01 -8.82
C ALA A 45 7.19 2.86 -8.65
N SER A 46 6.72 3.52 -9.72
CA SER A 46 5.45 4.25 -9.76
C SER A 46 5.01 4.44 -11.20
N SER A 47 3.71 4.33 -11.44
CA SER A 47 3.09 4.68 -12.73
C SER A 47 3.03 6.20 -12.97
N ARG A 48 3.24 7.02 -11.92
CA ARG A 48 3.18 8.48 -11.97
C ARG A 48 4.58 9.08 -11.83
N PRO A 49 5.03 9.92 -12.79
CA PRO A 49 6.35 10.55 -12.72
C PRO A 49 6.56 11.50 -11.53
N TRP A 50 5.48 12.03 -10.95
CA TRP A 50 5.51 13.10 -9.95
C TRP A 50 5.02 12.69 -8.55
N GLU A 51 4.61 11.42 -8.38
CA GLU A 51 4.11 10.89 -7.11
C GLU A 51 4.61 9.46 -6.98
N THR A 52 5.30 9.15 -5.89
CA THR A 52 5.70 7.78 -5.58
C THR A 52 4.50 6.96 -5.10
N ASP A 53 4.56 5.64 -5.27
CA ASP A 53 3.51 4.77 -4.74
C ASP A 53 3.32 4.96 -3.22
N TYR A 54 4.42 5.19 -2.51
CA TYR A 54 4.42 5.49 -1.08
C TYR A 54 3.62 6.75 -0.73
N GLU A 55 3.85 7.86 -1.44
CA GLU A 55 3.11 9.12 -1.22
C GLU A 55 1.62 8.96 -1.52
N ALA A 56 1.28 8.24 -2.59
CA ALA A 56 -0.10 7.94 -2.96
C ALA A 56 -0.81 7.12 -1.87
N ILE A 57 -0.16 6.06 -1.36
CA ILE A 57 -0.68 5.21 -0.29
C ILE A 57 -0.86 6.03 0.99
N GLN A 58 0.13 6.82 1.40
CA GLN A 58 0.00 7.66 2.57
C GLN A 58 -1.17 8.65 2.45
N ARG A 59 -1.35 9.27 1.29
CA ARG A 59 -2.47 10.18 1.04
C ARG A 59 -3.82 9.47 1.19
N LYS A 60 -3.97 8.27 0.62
CA LYS A 60 -5.19 7.45 0.73
C LYS A 60 -5.52 7.08 2.18
N PHE A 61 -4.52 6.69 2.96
CA PHE A 61 -4.74 6.31 4.36
C PHE A 61 -5.08 7.52 5.23
N ARG A 62 -4.35 8.64 5.05
CA ARG A 62 -4.64 9.91 5.75
C ARG A 62 -6.04 10.45 5.45
N SER A 63 -6.52 10.34 4.21
CA SER A 63 -7.86 10.81 3.85
C SER A 63 -8.99 10.01 4.53
N HIS A 64 -8.69 8.81 5.03
CA HIS A 64 -9.64 7.96 5.77
C HIS A 64 -9.41 7.98 7.28
N GLY A 65 -8.60 8.91 7.78
CA GLY A 65 -8.39 9.11 9.22
C GLY A 65 -7.34 8.19 9.85
N TYR A 66 -6.60 7.42 9.05
CA TYR A 66 -5.48 6.62 9.55
C TYR A 66 -4.19 7.43 9.51
N ALA A 67 -3.68 7.83 10.68
CA ALA A 67 -2.39 8.48 10.77
C ALA A 67 -1.29 7.45 10.50
N MET A 68 -0.56 7.62 9.40
CA MET A 68 0.58 6.77 9.10
C MET A 68 1.77 7.22 9.96
N CYS A 69 2.23 6.36 10.88
CA CYS A 69 3.40 6.63 11.69
C CYS A 69 4.64 6.78 10.78
N GLN A 70 5.16 8.01 10.65
CA GLN A 70 6.47 8.26 10.07
C GLN A 70 7.51 8.29 11.19
N LYS A 71 8.41 7.32 11.20
CA LYS A 71 9.73 7.44 11.82
C LYS A 71 10.75 6.72 10.98
#